data_AF-A0A524NHF6-F1
#
_entry.id   AF-A0A524NHF6-F1
#
_cell.length_a   1.000
_cell.length_b   1.000
_cell.length_c   1.000
_cell.angle_alpha   90.00
_cell.angle_beta   90.00
_cell.angle_gamma   90.00
#
_symmetry.space_group_name_H-M   'P 1'
#
loop_
_entity.id
_entity.type
_entity.pdbx_description
1 polymer ?
#
loop_
_entity_poly.entity_id
_entity_poly.type
_entity_poly.pdbx_seq_one_letter_code
_entity_poly.pdbx_strand_id
1 'polypeptide(L)'
;MITHFGYSDGSGEYYIIIDSDKCSGCGKCVKKCPQTALKLETEFIDLEDKTVAAIKNEHRKKIKYTCGSCNPESNRAPCILACETKAVKCVWNPR
;
A
#
# COMPACT_ATOMS: atom_id res chain seq x y z
N MET A 1 8.13 0.11 -11.61
CA MET A 1 8.90 0.10 -10.35
C MET A 1 8.05 -0.45 -9.21
N ILE A 2 8.60 -1.30 -8.32
CA ILE A 2 7.90 -1.82 -7.13
C ILE A 2 8.43 -1.14 -5.88
N THR A 3 7.52 -0.61 -5.05
CA THR A 3 7.86 0.10 -3.81
C THR A 3 7.29 -0.61 -2.59
N HIS A 4 8.12 -0.75 -1.54
CA HIS A 4 7.76 -1.40 -0.28
C HIS A 4 7.60 -0.36 0.85
N PHE A 5 6.40 -0.27 1.41
CA PHE A 5 6.07 0.58 2.55
C PHE A 5 5.81 -0.28 3.78
N GLY A 6 6.73 -0.28 4.73
CA GLY A 6 6.60 -1.15 5.90
C GLY A 6 7.92 -1.39 6.61
N TYR A 7 7.94 -2.44 7.42
CA TYR A 7 9.09 -2.85 8.20
C TYR A 7 9.06 -4.35 8.49
N SER A 8 10.23 -4.88 8.83
CA SER A 8 10.42 -6.18 9.44
C SER A 8 11.11 -5.99 10.79
N ASP A 9 10.59 -6.64 11.83
CA ASP A 9 11.15 -6.62 13.17
C ASP A 9 10.97 -7.97 13.88
N GLY A 10 11.25 -8.03 15.19
CA GLY A 10 11.07 -9.25 15.98
C GLY A 10 9.64 -9.78 16.00
N SER A 11 8.64 -8.95 15.70
CA SER A 11 7.22 -9.32 15.70
C SER A 11 6.68 -9.80 14.36
N GLY A 12 7.46 -9.68 13.28
CA GLY A 12 7.08 -10.15 11.94
C GLY A 12 7.45 -9.19 10.81
N GLU A 13 6.86 -9.45 9.64
CA GLU A 13 7.03 -8.64 8.42
C GLU A 13 5.69 -8.04 7.99
N TYR A 14 5.66 -6.71 7.88
CA TYR A 14 4.44 -5.95 7.61
C TYR A 14 4.70 -4.90 6.53
N TYR A 15 4.27 -5.19 5.30
CA TYR A 15 4.48 -4.31 4.16
C TYR A 15 3.20 -4.10 3.35
N ILE A 16 2.98 -2.88 2.89
CA ILE A 16 2.14 -2.58 1.74
C ILE A 16 3.06 -2.41 0.54
N ILE A 17 2.80 -3.16 -0.52
CA ILE A 17 3.58 -3.15 -1.75
C ILE A 17 2.75 -2.47 -2.83
N ILE A 18 3.35 -1.50 -3.52
CA ILE A 18 2.73 -0.81 -4.63
C ILE A 18 3.61 -0.99 -5.87
N ASP A 19 3.02 -1.56 -6.92
CA ASP A 19 3.61 -1.66 -8.24
C ASP A 19 3.20 -0.44 -9.07
N SER A 20 4.12 0.51 -9.20
CA SER A 20 3.90 1.77 -9.90
C SER A 20 3.70 1.58 -11.41
N ASP A 21 4.18 0.49 -12.01
CA ASP A 21 3.95 0.23 -13.45
C ASP A 21 2.51 -0.23 -13.70
N LYS A 22 1.91 -0.92 -12.72
CA LYS A 22 0.50 -1.34 -12.77
C LYS A 22 -0.45 -0.29 -12.20
N CYS A 23 0.05 0.72 -11.50
CA CYS A 23 -0.80 1.70 -10.85
C CYS A 23 -1.37 2.68 -11.88
N SER A 24 -2.70 2.75 -11.99
CA SER A 24 -3.38 3.70 -12.89
C SER A 24 -3.62 5.08 -12.26
N GLY A 25 -3.16 5.32 -11.03
CA GLY A 25 -3.43 6.58 -10.31
C GLY A 25 -4.89 6.81 -9.92
N CYS A 26 -5.80 5.84 -10.10
CA CYS A 26 -7.25 6.05 -9.97
C CYS A 26 -7.76 6.43 -8.55
N GLY A 27 -6.94 6.27 -7.51
CA GLY A 27 -7.27 6.66 -6.14
C GLY A 27 -8.34 5.82 -5.41
N LYS A 28 -8.83 4.72 -6.00
CA LYS A 28 -9.84 3.85 -5.36
C LYS A 28 -9.36 3.27 -4.03
N CYS A 29 -8.11 2.83 -3.95
CA CYS A 29 -7.49 2.32 -2.71
C CYS A 29 -7.40 3.40 -1.62
N VAL A 30 -7.14 4.66 -2.00
CA VAL A 30 -7.11 5.81 -1.08
C VAL A 30 -8.50 6.04 -0.48
N LYS A 31 -9.54 6.10 -1.33
CA LYS A 31 -10.94 6.30 -0.90
C LYS A 31 -11.47 5.18 -0.01
N LYS A 32 -11.01 3.94 -0.22
CA LYS A 32 -11.47 2.76 0.54
C LYS A 32 -10.66 2.48 1.80
N CYS A 33 -9.56 3.19 2.05
CA CYS A 33 -8.76 2.99 3.24
C CYS A 33 -9.45 3.61 4.47
N PRO A 34 -9.91 2.82 5.45
CA PRO A 34 -10.60 3.37 6.63
C PRO A 34 -9.67 4.21 7.52
N GLN A 35 -8.37 3.99 7.42
CA GLN A 35 -7.35 4.69 8.21
C GLN A 35 -6.79 5.93 7.50
N THR A 36 -7.24 6.21 6.27
CA THR A 36 -6.70 7.30 5.44
C THR A 36 -5.17 7.23 5.30
N ALA A 37 -4.63 6.00 5.24
CA ALA A 37 -3.18 5.78 5.27
C ALA A 37 -2.49 5.89 3.91
N LEU A 38 -3.26 5.80 2.82
CA LEU A 38 -2.77 5.98 1.45
C LEU A 38 -2.96 7.44 0.99
N LYS A 39 -2.13 7.84 0.03
CA LYS A 39 -2.21 9.10 -0.73
C LYS A 39 -1.93 8.83 -2.21
N LEU A 40 -2.26 9.78 -3.06
CA LEU A 40 -1.71 9.85 -4.42
C LEU A 40 -0.51 10.78 -4.41
N GLU A 41 0.54 10.39 -5.12
CA GLU A 41 1.79 11.14 -5.25
C GLU A 41 2.24 11.11 -6.71
N THR A 42 2.85 12.19 -7.19
CA THR A 42 3.46 12.22 -8.51
C THR A 42 4.90 11.77 -8.40
N GLU A 43 5.24 10.70 -9.11
CA GLU A 43 6.57 10.12 -9.17
C GLU A 43 7.09 10.21 -10.61
N PHE A 44 8.39 10.47 -10.78
CA PHE A 44 9.01 10.48 -12.10
C PHE A 44 9.41 9.05 -12.49
N ILE A 45 8.64 8.43 -13.38
CA ILE A 45 8.76 7.02 -13.78
C ILE A 45 8.81 6.94 -15.30
N ASP A 46 9.83 6.27 -15.85
CA ASP A 46 10.03 6.13 -17.30
C ASP A 46 10.16 7.46 -18.05
N LEU A 47 10.88 8.43 -17.48
CA LEU A 47 11.10 9.78 -18.05
C LEU A 47 9.84 10.67 -18.10
N GLU A 48 8.79 10.30 -17.37
CA GLU A 48 7.52 11.03 -17.34
C GLU A 48 6.97 11.12 -15.91
N ASP A 49 6.16 12.15 -15.63
CA ASP A 49 5.43 12.27 -14.37
C ASP A 49 4.22 11.32 -14.36
N LYS A 50 4.20 10.37 -13.43
CA LYS A 50 3.05 9.46 -13.22
C LYS A 50 2.48 9.66 -11.82
N THR A 51 1.16 9.85 -11.73
CA THR A 51 0.46 9.83 -10.45
C THR A 51 0.23 8.39 -9.99
N VAL A 52 0.80 8.02 -8.85
CA VAL A 52 0.72 6.68 -8.27
C VAL A 52 0.25 6.72 -6.82
N ALA A 53 -0.23 5.59 -6.32
CA ALA A 53 -0.57 5.47 -4.91
C ALA A 53 0.70 5.31 -4.06
N ALA A 54 0.70 5.89 -2.87
CA ALA A 54 1.78 5.76 -1.88
C ALA A 54 1.19 5.67 -0.46
N ILE A 55 1.96 5.14 0.49
CA ILE A 55 1.61 5.23 1.93
C ILE A 55 2.08 6.60 2.46
N LYS A 56 1.26 7.28 3.27
CA LYS A 56 1.70 8.49 3.97
C LYS A 56 2.81 8.16 4.95
N ASN A 57 3.81 9.04 5.04
CA ASN A 57 5.03 8.82 5.83
C ASN A 57 4.74 8.49 7.30
N GLU A 58 3.70 9.08 7.90
CA GLU A 58 3.27 8.84 9.28
C GLU A 58 2.87 7.38 9.57
N HIS A 59 2.42 6.63 8.56
CA HIS A 59 2.00 5.23 8.70
C HIS A 59 3.08 4.22 8.27
N ARG A 60 4.12 4.65 7.54
CA ARG A 60 5.11 3.75 6.91
C ARG A 60 5.79 2.78 7.89
N LYS A 61 6.08 3.23 9.11
CA LYS A 61 6.70 2.42 10.18
C LYS A 61 5.69 1.86 11.21
N LYS A 62 4.39 1.99 10.93
CA LYS A 62 3.28 1.59 11.83
C LYS A 62 2.27 0.69 11.13
N ILE A 63 2.63 0.08 9.99
CA ILE A 63 1.73 -0.72 9.15
C ILE A 63 1.00 -1.81 9.93
N LYS A 64 1.68 -2.52 10.84
CA LYS A 64 1.03 -3.52 11.72
C LYS A 64 -0.17 -2.93 12.47
N TYR A 65 0.01 -1.76 13.09
CA TYR A 65 -1.01 -1.13 13.92
C TYR A 65 -2.06 -0.39 13.11
N THR A 66 -1.65 0.29 12.03
CA THR A 66 -2.57 1.01 11.14
C THR A 66 -3.43 0.02 10.36
N CYS A 67 -2.84 -0.98 9.71
CA CYS A 67 -3.56 -1.85 8.78
C CYS A 67 -4.09 -3.15 9.41
N GLY A 68 -3.80 -3.42 10.68
CA GLY A 68 -4.17 -4.70 11.32
C GLY A 68 -5.67 -5.01 11.32
N SER A 69 -6.52 -3.97 11.41
CA SER A 69 -7.98 -4.13 11.35
C SER A 69 -8.55 -4.39 9.95
N CYS A 70 -7.71 -4.30 8.91
CA CYS A 70 -8.14 -4.41 7.51
C CYS A 70 -8.11 -5.86 6.99
N ASN A 71 -8.01 -6.87 7.85
CA ASN A 71 -7.86 -8.28 7.46
C ASN A 71 -6.74 -8.54 6.40
N PRO A 72 -5.51 -8.03 6.62
CA PRO A 72 -4.40 -8.15 5.67
C PRO A 72 -3.93 -9.59 5.44
N GLU A 73 -4.05 -10.48 6.44
CA GLU A 73 -3.66 -11.90 6.36
C GLU A 73 -4.41 -12.67 5.27
N SER A 74 -5.69 -12.33 5.05
CA SER A 74 -6.53 -12.98 4.05
C SER A 74 -6.42 -12.35 2.66
N ASN A 75 -5.52 -11.37 2.43
CA ASN A 75 -5.49 -10.53 1.22
C ASN A 75 -6.83 -9.86 0.88
N ARG A 76 -7.70 -9.67 1.89
CA ARG A 76 -9.03 -9.05 1.74
C ARG A 76 -9.05 -7.60 2.21
N ALA A 77 -7.88 -6.97 2.32
CA ALA A 77 -7.81 -5.57 2.70
C ALA A 77 -8.56 -4.68 1.69
N PRO A 78 -9.30 -3.66 2.16
CA PRO A 78 -10.09 -2.80 1.27
C PRO A 78 -9.26 -2.16 0.15
N CYS A 79 -8.02 -1.79 0.43
CA CYS A 79 -7.11 -1.22 -0.56
C CYS A 79 -6.69 -2.21 -1.65
N ILE A 80 -6.58 -3.50 -1.32
CA ILE A 80 -6.28 -4.59 -2.26
C ILE A 80 -7.50 -4.90 -3.11
N LEU A 81 -8.67 -5.08 -2.47
CA LEU A 81 -9.92 -5.38 -3.18
C LEU A 81 -10.37 -4.24 -4.10
N ALA A 82 -10.09 -2.98 -3.73
CA ALA A 82 -10.41 -1.82 -4.55
C ALA A 82 -9.48 -1.63 -5.75
N CYS A 83 -8.35 -2.33 -5.81
CA CYS A 83 -7.34 -2.16 -6.85
C CYS A 83 -7.56 -3.13 -8.01
N GLU A 84 -8.27 -2.67 -9.05
CA GLU A 84 -8.59 -3.48 -10.25
C GLU A 84 -7.33 -3.94 -10.99
N THR A 85 -6.29 -3.12 -11.03
CA THR A 85 -5.01 -3.44 -11.70
C THR A 85 -4.10 -4.34 -10.87
N LYS A 86 -4.51 -4.69 -9.63
CA LYS A 86 -3.72 -5.48 -8.68
C LYS A 86 -2.34 -4.89 -8.39
N ALA A 87 -2.21 -3.57 -8.51
CA ALA A 87 -1.00 -2.81 -8.19
C ALA A 87 -0.73 -2.75 -6.68
N VAL A 88 -1.76 -2.84 -5.84
CA VAL A 88 -1.64 -2.84 -4.38
C VAL A 88 -1.67 -4.27 -3.84
N LYS A 89 -0.66 -4.63 -3.06
CA LYS A 89 -0.55 -5.91 -2.34
C LYS A 89 -0.10 -5.68 -0.90
N CYS A 90 -0.21 -6.68 -0.04
CA CYS A 90 0.41 -6.64 1.28
C CYS A 90 1.21 -7.92 1.58
N VAL A 91 2.20 -7.78 2.44
CA VAL A 91 2.88 -8.88 3.14
C VAL A 91 2.50 -8.76 4.61
N TRP A 92 2.02 -9.85 5.18
CA TRP A 92 1.58 -9.91 6.57
C TRP A 92 2.00 -11.24 7.20
N ASN A 93 3.23 -11.29 7.70
CA ASN A 93 3.82 -12.48 8.28
C ASN A 93 4.14 -12.21 9.76
N PRO A 94 3.16 -12.30 10.68
CA PRO A 94 3.43 -12.20 12.11
C PRO A 94 4.28 -13.39 12.58
N ARG A 95 5.17 -13.15 13.54
CA ARG A 95 5.97 -14.18 14.22
C ARG A 95 5.43 -14.49 15.60
#